data_AF-A0A2N3E297-F1
#
_entry.id   AF-A0A2N3E297-F1
#
_cell.length_a   1.000
_cell.length_b   1.000
_cell.length_c   1.000
_cell.angle_alpha   90.00
_cell.angle_beta   90.00
_cell.angle_gamma   90.00
#
_symmetry.space_group_name_H-M   'P 1'
#
loop_
_entity.id
_entity.type
_entity.pdbx_description
1 polymer ?
#
loop_
_entity_poly.entity_id
_entity_poly.type
_entity_poly.pdbx_seq_one_letter_code
_entity_poly.pdbx_strand_id
1 'polypeptide(L)'
;MTDFPLAPGDEEGPAVTLAPGWFLRAVAIEPESRSVEVAGARIHYLRWGDPSKPGLLLVHGNGAHARWWSFVAPFLAREYSVAAIDISGMGDSGWREEYTLEVFSQEQIAVCEDAGFFAGEEPPIIVGHSFGGFITILTGALYGDRLAGTIIVD
;
A
#
# COMPACT_ATOMS: atom_id res chain seq x y z
N MET A 1 10.81 23.42 -5.47
CA MET A 1 10.70 23.25 -4.01
C MET A 1 9.25 23.50 -3.64
N THR A 2 8.44 22.43 -3.59
CA THR A 2 7.08 22.50 -3.06
C THR A 2 7.16 22.47 -1.54
N ASP A 3 6.89 23.62 -0.93
CA ASP A 3 6.78 23.80 0.52
C ASP A 3 5.62 22.95 1.03
N PHE A 4 5.94 21.88 1.77
CA PHE A 4 4.99 21.27 2.68
C PHE A 4 5.19 21.97 4.02
N PRO A 5 4.26 22.82 4.49
CA PRO A 5 4.32 23.26 5.88
C PRO A 5 4.26 22.01 6.77
N LEU A 6 5.17 21.94 7.75
CA LEU A 6 5.15 20.92 8.80
C LEU A 6 3.73 20.82 9.38
N ALA A 7 3.31 19.59 9.71
CA ALA A 7 2.00 19.39 10.33
C ALA A 7 1.92 20.22 11.63
N PRO A 8 0.81 20.93 11.89
CA PRO A 8 0.66 21.68 13.15
C PRO A 8 0.75 20.71 14.35
N GLY A 9 1.77 20.85 15.20
CA GLY A 9 1.96 19.98 16.37
C GLY A 9 3.38 19.80 16.93
N ASP A 10 4.41 20.43 16.36
CA ASP A 10 5.83 20.20 16.75
C ASP A 10 6.32 21.00 17.97
N GLU A 11 5.44 21.73 18.66
CA GLU A 11 5.68 22.18 20.04
C GLU A 11 4.84 21.31 20.98
N GLU A 12 5.32 20.98 22.19
CA GLU A 12 4.50 20.32 23.23
C GLU A 12 3.24 21.15 23.51
N GLY A 13 2.22 20.93 22.69
CA GLY A 13 0.96 21.63 22.67
C GLY A 13 -0.10 20.83 23.44
N PRO A 14 -1.23 21.46 23.77
CA PRO A 14 -2.33 20.76 24.44
C PRO A 14 -2.69 19.52 23.63
N ALA A 15 -2.94 18.40 24.33
CA ALA A 15 -3.31 17.12 23.71
C ALA A 15 -4.17 17.34 22.47
N VAL A 16 -3.79 16.73 21.35
CA VAL A 16 -4.56 16.77 20.10
C VAL A 16 -5.96 16.23 20.40
N THR A 17 -6.91 17.13 20.67
CA THR A 17 -8.28 16.77 21.07
C THR A 17 -9.18 16.55 19.85
N LEU A 18 -8.75 17.02 18.68
CA LEU A 18 -9.44 16.86 17.41
C LEU A 18 -8.45 16.52 16.29
N ALA A 19 -8.83 15.60 15.41
CA ALA A 19 -8.03 15.27 14.24
C ALA A 19 -7.89 16.50 13.32
N PRO A 20 -6.70 16.76 12.76
CA PRO A 20 -6.49 17.91 11.89
C PRO A 20 -7.32 17.79 10.61
N GLY A 21 -7.73 18.93 10.04
CA GLY A 21 -8.63 18.95 8.88
C GLY A 21 -8.10 18.24 7.64
N TRP A 22 -6.77 18.14 7.48
CA TRP A 22 -6.17 17.37 6.38
C TRP A 22 -6.42 15.87 6.55
N PHE A 23 -6.37 15.35 7.78
CA PHE A 23 -6.57 13.94 8.07
C PHE A 23 -8.01 13.55 7.79
N LEU A 24 -8.96 14.36 8.29
CA LEU A 24 -10.40 14.17 8.05
C LEU A 24 -10.73 14.15 6.55
N ARG A 25 -10.12 15.05 5.76
CA ARG A 25 -10.30 15.05 4.29
C ARG A 25 -9.70 13.82 3.63
N ALA A 26 -8.53 13.35 4.08
CA ALA A 26 -7.89 12.17 3.51
C ALA A 26 -8.73 10.92 3.76
N VAL A 27 -9.09 10.63 5.02
CA VAL A 27 -9.84 9.41 5.35
C VAL A 27 -11.27 9.40 4.82
N ALA A 28 -11.83 10.56 4.43
CA ALA A 28 -13.12 10.66 3.76
C ALA A 28 -13.08 10.26 2.27
N ILE A 29 -11.90 10.09 1.68
CA ILE A 29 -11.76 9.60 0.29
C ILE A 29 -11.81 8.07 0.34
N GLU A 30 -12.99 7.54 0.04
CA GLU A 30 -13.24 6.10 0.06
C GLU A 30 -12.51 5.38 -1.09
N PRO A 31 -11.75 4.31 -0.79
CA PRO A 31 -11.18 3.45 -1.81
C PRO A 31 -12.22 2.57 -2.50
N GLU A 32 -11.86 2.10 -3.69
CA GLU A 32 -12.44 0.89 -4.25
C GLU A 32 -11.89 -0.33 -3.51
N SER A 33 -12.76 -1.23 -3.05
CA SER A 33 -12.38 -2.51 -2.43
C SER A 33 -12.39 -3.60 -3.49
N ARG A 34 -11.29 -4.35 -3.59
CA ARG A 34 -11.09 -5.41 -4.59
C ARG A 34 -10.44 -6.63 -3.94
N SER A 35 -10.45 -7.75 -4.66
CA SER A 35 -9.69 -8.93 -4.25
C SER A 35 -9.28 -9.80 -5.43
N VAL A 36 -8.17 -10.51 -5.26
CA VAL A 36 -7.60 -11.46 -6.22
C VAL A 36 -7.25 -12.78 -5.53
N GLU A 37 -7.39 -13.91 -6.21
CA GLU A 37 -6.98 -15.21 -5.67
C GLU A 37 -5.48 -15.45 -5.89
N VAL A 38 -4.75 -15.79 -4.83
CA VAL A 38 -3.31 -16.08 -4.89
C VAL A 38 -3.03 -17.34 -4.09
N ALA A 39 -2.46 -18.37 -4.73
CA ALA A 39 -2.04 -19.60 -4.06
C ALA A 39 -3.07 -20.15 -3.04
N GLY A 40 -4.36 -20.17 -3.41
CA GLY A 40 -5.45 -20.71 -2.59
C GLY A 40 -5.99 -19.79 -1.49
N ALA A 41 -5.59 -18.53 -1.42
CA ALA A 41 -6.23 -17.53 -0.55
C ALA A 41 -6.68 -16.29 -1.34
N ARG A 42 -7.85 -15.78 -0.96
CA ARG A 42 -8.37 -14.49 -1.42
C ARG A 42 -7.56 -13.36 -0.79
N ILE A 43 -6.94 -12.54 -1.61
CA ILE A 43 -6.15 -11.37 -1.18
C ILE A 43 -6.97 -10.13 -1.43
N HIS A 44 -7.35 -9.44 -0.35
CA HIS A 44 -8.04 -8.16 -0.40
C HIS A 44 -7.04 -7.01 -0.57
N TYR A 45 -7.46 -5.98 -1.30
CA TYR A 45 -6.74 -4.72 -1.36
C TYR A 45 -7.69 -3.55 -1.62
N LEU A 46 -7.23 -2.36 -1.26
CA LEU A 46 -7.92 -1.09 -1.46
C LEU A 46 -7.24 -0.30 -2.57
N ARG A 47 -8.01 0.42 -3.39
CA ARG A 47 -7.49 1.16 -4.54
C ARG A 47 -7.98 2.61 -4.56
N TRP A 48 -7.07 3.53 -4.85
CA TRP A 48 -7.34 4.97 -5.00
C TRP A 48 -6.71 5.50 -6.30
N GLY A 49 -7.25 6.62 -6.77
CA GLY A 49 -6.64 7.38 -7.86
C GLY A 49 -7.02 6.92 -9.27
N ASP A 50 -6.37 7.53 -10.23
CA ASP A 50 -6.65 7.35 -11.66
C ASP A 50 -5.88 6.13 -12.21
N PRO A 51 -6.55 5.11 -12.80
CA PRO A 51 -5.88 3.96 -13.41
C PRO A 51 -4.84 4.31 -14.48
N SER A 52 -4.87 5.49 -15.09
CA SER A 52 -3.91 5.85 -16.14
C SER A 52 -2.57 6.34 -15.59
N LYS A 53 -2.42 6.50 -14.28
CA LYS A 53 -1.18 6.97 -13.62
C LYS A 53 -0.25 5.81 -13.25
N PRO A 54 1.05 6.07 -13.04
CA PRO A 54 2.00 5.05 -12.60
C PRO A 54 1.51 4.31 -11.34
N GLY A 55 1.76 3.00 -11.29
CA GLY A 55 1.30 2.14 -10.20
C GLY A 55 2.12 2.28 -8.91
N LEU A 56 1.43 2.31 -7.77
CA LEU A 56 2.07 2.34 -6.44
C LEU A 56 1.36 1.37 -5.50
N LEU A 57 2.06 0.34 -5.04
CA LEU A 57 1.55 -0.60 -4.03
C LEU A 57 2.07 -0.23 -2.64
N LEU A 58 1.19 -0.20 -1.65
CA LEU A 58 1.47 0.04 -0.24
C LEU A 58 1.24 -1.25 0.56
N VAL A 59 2.26 -1.72 1.27
CA VAL A 59 2.26 -3.01 1.99
C VAL A 59 2.41 -2.75 3.49
N HIS A 60 1.41 -3.17 4.26
CA HIS A 60 1.39 -2.97 5.72
C HIS A 60 2.33 -3.91 6.48
N GLY A 61 2.54 -3.64 7.78
CA GLY A 61 3.36 -4.47 8.68
C GLY A 61 2.59 -5.63 9.32
N ASN A 62 3.24 -6.38 10.21
CA ASN A 62 2.62 -7.54 10.88
C ASN A 62 1.45 -7.09 11.79
N GLY A 63 0.32 -7.81 11.75
CA GLY A 63 -0.86 -7.49 12.56
C GLY A 63 -1.62 -6.23 12.15
N ALA A 64 -1.29 -5.65 11.00
CA ALA A 64 -1.95 -4.46 10.44
C ALA A 64 -2.93 -4.83 9.32
N HIS A 65 -3.39 -3.82 8.56
CA HIS A 65 -4.29 -3.96 7.42
C HIS A 65 -4.17 -2.75 6.47
N ALA A 66 -4.68 -2.86 5.25
CA ALA A 66 -4.62 -1.91 4.16
C ALA A 66 -5.11 -0.50 4.55
N ARG A 67 -6.14 -0.41 5.41
CA ARG A 67 -6.66 0.89 5.88
C ARG A 67 -5.69 1.72 6.72
N TRP A 68 -4.56 1.17 7.17
CA TRP A 68 -3.49 1.99 7.76
C TRP A 68 -2.95 3.02 6.77
N TRP A 69 -3.13 2.79 5.47
CA TRP A 69 -2.73 3.73 4.44
C TRP A 69 -3.81 4.75 4.08
N SER A 70 -5.04 4.67 4.63
CA SER A 70 -6.17 5.52 4.19
C SER A 70 -5.93 7.02 4.40
N PHE A 71 -5.04 7.42 5.31
CA PHE A 71 -4.70 8.83 5.51
C PHE A 71 -3.51 9.30 4.66
N VAL A 72 -2.80 8.40 3.97
CA VAL A 72 -1.65 8.71 3.10
C VAL A 72 -1.97 8.47 1.63
N ALA A 73 -2.63 7.36 1.30
CA ALA A 73 -2.96 6.94 -0.05
C ALA A 73 -3.67 8.04 -0.88
N PRO A 74 -4.61 8.84 -0.34
CA PRO A 74 -5.25 9.90 -1.12
C PRO A 74 -4.30 11.02 -1.55
N PHE A 75 -3.23 11.28 -0.80
CA PHE A 75 -2.22 12.25 -1.20
C PHE A 75 -1.35 11.72 -2.33
N LEU A 76 -0.98 10.44 -2.27
CA LEU A 76 -0.21 9.75 -3.31
C LEU A 76 -1.02 9.54 -4.59
N ALA A 77 -2.33 9.32 -4.46
CA ALA A 77 -3.26 9.15 -5.58
C ALA A 77 -3.38 10.38 -6.50
N ARG A 78 -2.84 11.52 -6.08
CA ARG A 78 -2.70 12.72 -6.92
C ARG A 78 -1.71 12.51 -8.06
N GLU A 79 -0.71 11.65 -7.88
CA GLU A 79 0.35 11.39 -8.88
C GLU A 79 0.39 9.91 -9.32
N TYR A 80 -0.17 8.99 -8.54
CA TYR A 80 -0.12 7.54 -8.79
C TYR A 80 -1.52 6.91 -8.85
N SER A 81 -1.63 5.74 -9.48
CA SER A 81 -2.70 4.78 -9.19
C SER A 81 -2.26 3.97 -7.98
N VAL A 82 -2.94 4.10 -6.84
CA VAL A 82 -2.48 3.55 -5.56
C VAL A 82 -3.29 2.31 -5.18
N ALA A 83 -2.61 1.26 -4.74
CA ALA A 83 -3.21 0.09 -4.09
C ALA A 83 -2.61 -0.10 -2.70
N ALA A 84 -3.40 -0.55 -1.73
CA ALA A 84 -2.93 -0.99 -0.42
C ALA A 84 -3.42 -2.42 -0.15
N ILE A 85 -2.49 -3.35 0.01
CA ILE A 85 -2.77 -4.78 0.17
C ILE A 85 -3.06 -5.14 1.63
N ASP A 86 -4.02 -6.03 1.86
CA ASP A 86 -4.07 -6.85 3.06
C ASP A 86 -3.25 -8.13 2.83
N ILE A 87 -2.13 -8.29 3.54
CA ILE A 87 -1.32 -9.51 3.47
C ILE A 87 -2.18 -10.70 3.93
N SER A 88 -2.06 -11.85 3.29
CA SER A 88 -2.80 -13.05 3.72
C SER A 88 -2.62 -13.37 5.20
N GLY A 89 -3.69 -13.83 5.84
CA GLY A 89 -3.78 -14.02 7.28
C GLY A 89 -4.00 -12.73 8.09
N MET A 90 -4.08 -11.58 7.43
CA MET A 90 -4.28 -10.26 8.05
C MET A 90 -5.37 -9.46 7.32
N GLY A 91 -5.88 -8.43 7.98
CA GLY A 91 -6.93 -7.57 7.45
C GLY A 91 -8.15 -8.35 6.95
N ASP A 92 -8.63 -7.98 5.77
CA ASP A 92 -9.77 -8.64 5.13
C ASP A 92 -9.36 -9.75 4.14
N SER A 93 -8.07 -10.13 4.11
CA SER A 93 -7.58 -11.25 3.31
C SER A 93 -7.89 -12.60 3.96
N GLY A 94 -7.99 -13.64 3.12
CA GLY A 94 -8.08 -15.02 3.56
C GLY A 94 -6.78 -15.50 4.20
N TRP A 95 -6.82 -16.72 4.74
CA TRP A 95 -5.70 -17.36 5.44
C TRP A 95 -5.25 -18.63 4.72
N ARG A 96 -4.06 -19.11 5.06
CA ARG A 96 -3.50 -20.40 4.63
C ARG A 96 -3.01 -21.20 5.83
N GLU A 97 -2.82 -22.50 5.62
CA GLU A 97 -2.21 -23.39 6.62
C GLU A 97 -0.70 -23.13 6.77
N GLU A 98 -0.02 -22.80 5.67
CA GLU A 98 1.41 -22.52 5.64
C GLU A 98 1.70 -21.22 4.88
N TYR A 99 2.69 -20.46 5.37
CA TYR A 99 3.13 -19.20 4.77
C TYR A 99 4.63 -19.22 4.50
N THR A 100 5.03 -18.72 3.34
CA THR A 100 6.44 -18.51 2.97
C THR A 100 6.66 -17.07 2.53
N LEU A 101 7.90 -16.60 2.55
CA LEU A 101 8.18 -15.23 2.07
C LEU A 101 7.91 -15.10 0.57
N GLU A 102 8.08 -16.18 -0.18
CA GLU A 102 7.77 -16.25 -1.61
C GLU A 102 6.26 -16.09 -1.87
N VAL A 103 5.39 -16.70 -1.05
CA VAL A 103 3.94 -16.53 -1.23
C VAL A 103 3.53 -15.08 -0.97
N PHE A 104 4.08 -14.44 0.06
CA PHE A 104 3.82 -13.03 0.32
C PHE A 104 4.35 -12.13 -0.81
N SER A 105 5.46 -12.47 -1.44
CA SER A 105 5.98 -11.74 -2.59
C SER A 105 5.09 -11.91 -3.83
N GLN A 106 4.55 -13.12 -4.05
CA GLN A 106 3.58 -13.39 -5.11
C GLN A 106 2.29 -12.57 -4.93
N GLU A 107 1.83 -12.39 -3.69
CA GLU A 107 0.66 -11.56 -3.39
C GLU A 107 0.85 -10.11 -3.83
N GLN A 108 2.02 -9.52 -3.56
CA GLN A 108 2.32 -8.15 -3.99
C GLN A 108 2.25 -8.02 -5.52
N ILE A 109 2.86 -8.96 -6.24
CA ILE A 109 2.85 -8.97 -7.71
C ILE A 109 1.44 -9.20 -8.25
N ALA A 110 0.68 -10.13 -7.69
CA ALA A 110 -0.69 -10.42 -8.12
C ALA A 110 -1.62 -9.22 -7.91
N VAL A 111 -1.47 -8.49 -6.80
CA VAL A 111 -2.22 -7.24 -6.59
C VAL A 111 -1.81 -6.17 -7.61
N CYS A 112 -0.51 -6.00 -7.91
CA CYS A 112 -0.08 -5.09 -8.97
C CYS A 112 -0.67 -5.47 -10.35
N GLU A 113 -0.77 -6.77 -10.65
CA GLU A 113 -1.39 -7.28 -11.89
C GLU A 113 -2.89 -6.97 -11.92
N ASP A 114 -3.64 -7.34 -10.89
CA ASP A 114 -5.09 -7.13 -10.83
C ASP A 114 -5.46 -5.62 -10.78
N ALA A 115 -4.63 -4.80 -10.13
CA ALA A 115 -4.78 -3.35 -10.09
C ALA A 115 -4.45 -2.67 -11.43
N GLY A 116 -3.91 -3.41 -12.41
CA GLY A 116 -3.60 -2.93 -13.75
C GLY A 116 -2.27 -2.17 -13.85
N PHE A 117 -1.37 -2.28 -12.87
CA PHE A 117 -0.18 -1.45 -12.80
C PHE A 117 0.87 -1.77 -13.86
N PHE A 118 0.80 -2.93 -14.49
CA PHE A 118 1.68 -3.33 -15.59
C PHE A 118 1.15 -2.97 -16.98
N ALA A 119 -0.03 -2.32 -17.06
CA ALA A 119 -0.61 -1.90 -18.34
C ALA A 119 -0.04 -0.56 -18.84
N GLY A 120 0.57 0.23 -17.95
CA GLY A 120 1.19 1.52 -18.28
C GLY A 120 2.62 1.39 -18.82
N GLU A 121 3.20 2.53 -19.18
CA GLU A 121 4.59 2.61 -19.67
C GLU A 121 5.62 2.46 -18.55
N GLU A 122 5.27 2.88 -17.33
CA GLU A 122 6.14 2.83 -16.16
C GLU A 122 5.82 1.60 -15.28
N PRO A 123 6.80 0.76 -14.96
CA PRO A 123 6.61 -0.32 -14.01
C PRO A 123 6.24 0.20 -12.61
N PRO A 124 5.47 -0.55 -11.80
CA PRO A 124 5.05 -0.08 -10.48
C PRO A 124 6.20 0.04 -9.47
N ILE A 125 5.98 0.87 -8.47
CA ILE A 125 6.78 0.95 -7.24
C ILE A 125 6.04 0.22 -6.11
N ILE A 126 6.78 -0.46 -5.24
CA ILE A 126 6.23 -1.08 -4.03
C ILE A 126 6.85 -0.44 -2.79
N VAL A 127 6.00 0.03 -1.88
CA VAL A 127 6.37 0.61 -0.59
C VAL A 127 5.97 -0.37 0.51
N GLY A 128 6.94 -0.85 1.29
CA GLY A 128 6.70 -1.78 2.38
C GLY A 128 7.04 -1.20 3.75
N HIS A 129 6.11 -1.36 4.70
CA HIS A 129 6.31 -0.95 6.09
C HIS A 129 6.62 -2.14 7.02
N SER A 130 7.65 -2.04 7.85
CA SER A 130 8.01 -3.04 8.85
C SER A 130 8.11 -4.48 8.26
N PHE A 131 7.31 -5.44 8.73
CA PHE A 131 7.24 -6.80 8.13
C PHE A 131 6.90 -6.78 6.62
N GLY A 132 6.03 -5.87 6.18
CA GLY A 132 5.75 -5.63 4.76
C GLY A 132 6.98 -5.14 4.01
N GLY A 133 7.84 -4.34 4.66
CA GLY A 133 9.15 -3.95 4.16
C GLY A 133 10.07 -5.16 3.93
N PHE A 134 10.15 -6.06 4.91
CA PHE A 134 10.94 -7.28 4.79
C PHE A 134 10.49 -8.16 3.61
N ILE A 135 9.18 -8.35 3.42
CA ILE A 135 8.62 -9.06 2.24
C ILE A 135 8.95 -8.31 0.95
N THR A 136 8.84 -6.98 0.96
CA THR A 136 9.08 -6.13 -0.22
C THR A 136 10.55 -6.19 -0.67
N ILE A 137 11.51 -6.35 0.24
CA ILE A 137 12.92 -6.58 -0.11
C ILE A 137 13.06 -7.86 -0.94
N LEU A 138 12.45 -8.97 -0.50
CA LEU A 138 12.47 -10.22 -1.26
C LEU A 138 11.74 -10.07 -2.60
N THR A 139 10.61 -9.35 -2.62
CA THR A 139 9.86 -9.07 -3.85
C THR A 139 10.73 -8.33 -4.87
N GLY A 140 11.50 -7.33 -4.44
CA GLY A 140 12.48 -6.65 -5.29
C GLY A 140 13.59 -7.57 -5.80
N ALA A 141 14.07 -8.51 -4.97
CA ALA A 141 15.08 -9.48 -5.37
C ALA A 141 14.56 -10.50 -6.40
N LEU A 142 13.31 -10.93 -6.28
CA LEU A 142 12.70 -11.94 -7.15
C LEU A 142 12.09 -11.36 -8.44
N TYR A 143 11.59 -10.13 -8.38
CA TYR A 143 10.80 -9.51 -9.44
C TYR A 143 11.32 -8.14 -9.87
N GLY A 144 12.58 -7.80 -9.56
CA GLY A 144 13.17 -6.48 -9.83
C GLY A 144 13.05 -6.03 -11.29
N ASP A 145 13.15 -6.94 -12.25
CA ASP A 145 12.99 -6.64 -13.68
C ASP A 145 11.57 -6.16 -14.06
N ARG A 146 10.59 -6.36 -13.17
CA ARG A 146 9.20 -5.94 -13.32
C ARG A 146 8.87 -4.65 -12.56
N LEU A 147 9.77 -4.11 -11.75
CA LEU A 147 9.47 -3.01 -10.83
C LEU A 147 10.35 -1.79 -11.13
N ALA A 148 9.80 -0.60 -10.95
CA ALA A 148 10.60 0.63 -11.02
C ALA A 148 11.46 0.80 -9.76
N GLY A 149 11.03 0.21 -8.65
CA GLY A 149 11.81 0.13 -7.41
C GLY A 149 11.00 -0.34 -6.22
N THR A 150 11.71 -0.57 -5.12
CA THR A 150 11.13 -0.84 -3.80
C THR A 150 11.54 0.24 -2.81
N ILE A 151 10.63 0.62 -1.92
CA ILE A 151 10.85 1.62 -0.87
C ILE A 151 10.51 0.97 0.46
N ILE A 152 11.43 1.06 1.43
CA ILE A 152 11.25 0.50 2.77
C ILE A 152 11.07 1.64 3.76
N VAL A 153 10.04 1.55 4.59
CA VAL A 153 9.72 2.53 5.63
C VAL A 153 9.48 1.82 6.95
N ASP A 154 9.89 2.41 8.06
CA ASP A 154 9.66 1.92 9.42
C ASP A 154 9.34 3.11 10.33
#